data_AF-A0A2T0LPU5-F1
#
_entry.id   AF-A0A2T0LPU5-F1
#
_cell.length_a   1.000
_cell.length_b   1.000
_cell.length_c   1.000
_cell.angle_alpha   90.00
_cell.angle_beta   90.00
_cell.angle_gamma   90.00
#
_symmetry.space_group_name_H-M   'P 1'
#
loop_
_entity.id
_entity.type
_entity.pdbx_description
1 polymer ?
#
loop_
_entity_poly.entity_id
_entity_poly.type
_entity_poly.pdbx_seq_one_letter_code
_entity_poly.pdbx_strand_id
1 'polypeptide(L)' 'MSKKNIVPMAGGTSAMPKVLGTLIVLGLLVLVVKHPADAALWVQELAAWVGSVVDGIAAFFQQLAA' A
#
# COMPACT_ATOMS: atom_id res chain seq x y z
N MET A 1 18.53 -32.35 17.50
CA MET A 1 17.06 -32.41 17.70
C MET A 1 16.52 -30.99 17.62
N SER A 2 16.01 -30.58 16.45
CA SER A 2 15.57 -29.21 16.19
C SER A 2 14.29 -28.92 16.98
N LYS A 3 14.39 -28.04 17.99
CA LYS A 3 13.22 -27.45 18.64
C LYS A 3 12.51 -26.59 17.59
N LYS A 4 11.52 -27.17 16.92
CA LYS A 4 10.50 -26.41 16.18
C LYS A 4 9.92 -25.42 17.18
N ASN A 5 10.32 -24.16 17.06
CA ASN A 5 9.69 -23.07 17.77
C ASN A 5 8.30 -22.92 17.13
N ILE A 6 7.37 -23.78 17.56
CA ILE A 6 5.95 -23.58 17.36
C ILE A 6 5.56 -22.41 18.25
N VAL A 7 5.95 -21.20 17.83
CA VAL A 7 5.25 -20.00 18.27
C VAL A 7 3.79 -20.28 17.95
N PRO A 8 2.90 -20.42 18.96
CA PRO A 8 1.49 -20.43 18.67
C PRO A 8 1.25 -19.05 18.09
N MET A 9 0.99 -18.96 16.80
CA MET A 9 0.35 -17.77 16.24
C MET A 9 -0.97 -17.76 17.00
N ALA A 10 -1.06 -16.91 18.02
CA ALA A 10 -2.29 -16.73 18.75
C ALA A 10 -3.31 -16.32 17.68
N GLY A 11 -4.18 -17.26 17.33
CA GLY A 11 -5.25 -17.08 16.38
C GLY A 11 -6.31 -16.20 17.02
N GLY A 12 -5.94 -14.97 17.38
CA GLY A 12 -6.88 -13.90 17.59
C GLY A 12 -7.43 -13.58 16.22
N THR A 13 -8.64 -14.05 15.94
CA THR A 13 -9.41 -13.70 14.75
C THR A 13 -9.22 -12.22 14.46
N SER A 14 -8.54 -11.91 13.37
CA SER A 14 -8.15 -10.56 12.95
C SER A 14 -9.33 -9.78 12.38
N ALA A 15 -10.48 -9.85 13.06
CA ALA A 15 -11.69 -9.13 12.70
C ALA A 15 -11.46 -7.62 12.71
N MET A 16 -10.67 -7.10 13.66
CA MET A 16 -10.36 -5.67 13.75
C MET A 16 -9.68 -5.12 12.48
N PRO A 17 -8.54 -5.66 11.99
CA PRO A 17 -7.93 -5.16 10.75
C PRO A 17 -8.79 -5.46 9.51
N LYS A 18 -9.59 -6.53 9.51
CA LYS A 18 -10.54 -6.81 8.42
C LYS A 18 -11.64 -5.75 8.35
N VAL A 19 -12.27 -5.42 9.47
CA VAL A 19 -13.34 -4.41 9.54
C VAL A 19 -12.80 -3.03 9.16
N LEU A 20 -11.63 -2.65 9.69
CA LEU A 20 -10.99 -1.39 9.32
C LEU A 20 -10.66 -1.36 7.82
N GLY A 21 -10.09 -2.45 7.28
CA GLY A 21 -9.82 -2.56 5.85
C GLY A 21 -11.09 -2.42 5.01
N THR A 22 -12.18 -3.09 5.39
CA THR A 22 -13.47 -2.99 4.69
C THR A 22 -14.03 -1.57 4.73
N LEU A 23 -13.94 -0.86 5.86
CA LEU A 23 -14.40 0.53 5.97
C LEU A 23 -13.57 1.47 5.08
N ILE A 24 -12.25 1.27 5.02
CA ILE A 24 -11.37 2.05 4.14
C ILE A 24 -11.74 1.81 2.68
N VAL A 25 -11.91 0.55 2.27
CA VAL A 25 -12.30 0.20 0.89
C VAL A 25 -13.65 0.78 0.53
N LEU A 26 -14.65 0.67 1.41
CA LEU A 26 -15.96 1.28 1.20
C LEU A 26 -15.87 2.80 1.09
N GLY A 27 -15.09 3.45 1.96
CA GLY A 27 -14.85 4.89 1.91
C GLY A 27 -14.23 5.32 0.57
N LEU A 28 -13.22 4.59 0.10
CA LEU A 28 -12.60 4.84 -1.20
C LEU A 28 -13.59 4.62 -2.36
N LEU A 29 -14.40 3.57 -2.32
CA LEU A 29 -15.43 3.34 -3.34
C LEU A 29 -16.47 4.46 -3.37
N VAL A 30 -16.92 4.95 -2.21
CA VAL A 30 -17.85 6.09 -2.12
C VAL A 30 -17.21 7.35 -2.68
N LEU A 31 -15.95 7.61 -2.32
CA LEU A 31 -15.19 8.74 -2.86
C LEU A 31 -15.10 8.67 -4.38
N VAL A 32 -14.73 7.53 -4.95
CA VAL A 32 -14.61 7.35 -6.41
C VAL A 32 -15.96 7.53 -7.12
N VAL A 33 -17.04 7.01 -6.56
CA VAL A 33 -18.38 7.13 -7.16
C VAL A 33 -18.92 8.56 -7.09
N LYS A 34 -18.71 9.24 -5.97
CA LYS A 34 -19.29 10.56 -5.71
C LYS A 34 -18.42 11.72 -6.20
N HIS A 35 -17.11 11.51 -6.21
CA HIS A 35 -16.07 12.48 -6.55
C HIS A 35 -15.05 11.89 -7.54
N PRO A 36 -15.49 11.52 -8.76
CA PRO A 36 -14.61 10.86 -9.73
C PRO A 36 -13.44 11.75 -10.19
N ALA A 37 -13.63 13.07 -10.24
CA ALA A 37 -12.59 14.02 -10.61
C ALA A 37 -11.49 14.12 -9.52
N ASP A 38 -11.88 14.16 -8.25
CA ASP A 38 -10.94 14.23 -7.13
C ASP A 38 -10.12 12.93 -7.02
N ALA A 39 -10.75 11.78 -7.27
CA ALA A 39 -10.06 10.49 -7.32
C ALA A 39 -9.01 10.43 -8.45
N ALA A 40 -9.30 11.01 -9.61
CA ALA A 40 -8.35 11.06 -10.73
C ALA A 40 -7.11 11.91 -10.38
N LEU A 41 -7.31 13.05 -9.72
CA LEU A 41 -6.22 13.90 -9.24
C LEU A 41 -5.33 13.17 -8.24
N TRP A 42 -5.91 12.50 -7.24
CA TRP A 42 -5.14 11.74 -6.26
C TRP A 42 -4.36 10.58 -6.88
N VAL A 43 -4.95 9.87 -7.85
CA VAL A 43 -4.26 8.79 -8.56
C VAL A 43 -3.09 9.33 -9.38
N GLN A 44 -3.28 10.47 -10.05
CA GLN A 44 -2.22 11.10 -10.85
C GLN A 44 -1.07 11.60 -9.96
N GLU A 45 -1.38 12.24 -8.83
CA GLU A 45 -0.38 12.68 -7.85
C GLU A 45 0.40 11.49 -7.26
N LEU A 46 -0.31 10.41 -6.90
CA LEU A 46 0.33 9.20 -6.39
C LEU A 46 1.23 8.55 -7.44
N ALA A 47 0.79 8.47 -8.69
CA ALA A 47 1.58 7.92 -9.78
C ALA A 47 2.83 8.78 -10.07
N ALA A 48 2.69 10.10 -10.07
CA ALA A 48 3.82 11.02 -10.25
C ALA A 48 4.84 10.88 -9.11
N TRP A 49 4.37 10.78 -7.86
CA TRP A 49 5.23 10.55 -6.70
C TRP A 49 5.99 9.23 -6.82
N VAL A 50 5.29 8.12 -7.11
CA VAL A 50 5.93 6.80 -7.31
C VAL A 50 6.94 6.85 -8.46
N GLY A 51 6.59 7.49 -9.58
CA GLY A 51 7.51 7.70 -10.71
C GLY A 51 8.78 8.41 -10.29
N SER A 52 8.67 9.51 -9.53
CA SER A 52 9.83 10.26 -9.03
C SER A 52 10.73 9.44 -8.09
N VAL A 53 10.14 8.55 -7.29
CA VAL A 53 10.91 7.63 -6.42
C VAL A 53 11.66 6.61 -7.26
N VAL A 54 11.00 6.02 -8.26
CA VAL A 54 11.62 5.05 -9.18
C VAL A 54 12.74 5.71 -9.98
N ASP A 55 12.52 6.91 -10.51
CA ASP A 55 13.54 7.67 -11.23
C ASP A 55 14.71 8.03 -10.32
N GLY A 56 14.46 8.41 -9.07
CA GLY A 56 15.52 8.67 -8.08
C GLY A 56 16.36 7.42 -7.79
N ILE A 57 15.71 6.26 -7.65
CA ILE A 57 16.39 4.98 -7.47
C ILE A 57 17.19 4.62 -8.74
N ALA A 58 16.59 4.74 -9.92
CA ALA A 58 17.25 4.46 -11.19
C ALA A 58 18.46 5.37 -11.40
N ALA A 59 18.33 6.67 -11.16
CA ALA A 59 19.41 7.64 -11.26
C ALA A 59 20.55 7.34 -10.28
N PHE A 60 20.23 6.94 -9.05
CA PHE A 60 21.23 6.52 -8.06
C PHE A 60 22.05 5.32 -8.54
N PHE A 61 21.39 4.28 -9.06
CA PHE A 61 22.09 3.12 -9.61
C PHE A 61 22.85 3.45 -10.90
N GLN A 62 22.32 4.33 -11.75
CA GLN A 62 22.99 4.76 -12.97
C GLN A 62 24.25 5.58 -12.69
N GLN A 63 24.26 6.40 -11.63
CA GLN A 63 25.46 7.08 -11.14
C GLN A 63 26.49 6.14 -10.51
N LEU A 64 26.06 5.02 -9.90
CA LEU A 64 26.96 4.03 -9.32
C LEU A 64 27.57 3.07 -10.35
N ALA A 65 26.89 2.88 -11.48
CA ALA A 65 27.36 2.04 -12.58
C ALA A 65 28.24 2.80 -13.59
N ALA A 66 28.27 4.13 -13.51
CA ALA A 66 29.16 5.02 -14.28
C ALA A 66 30.47 5.27 -13.52
#